data_AF-A0A917LNS3-F1
#
_entry.id   AF-A0A917LNS3-F1
#
_cell.length_a   1.000
_cell.length_b   1.000
_cell.length_c   1.000
_cell.angle_alpha   90.00
_cell.angle_beta   90.00
_cell.angle_gamma   90.00
#
_symmetry.space_group_name_H-M   'P 1'
#
loop_
_entity.id
_entity.type
_entity.pdbx_description
1 polymer ?
#
loop_
_entity_poly.entity_id
_entity_poly.type
_entity_poly.pdbx_seq_one_letter_code
_entity_poly.pdbx_strand_id
1 'polypeptide(L)'
;MVSIFLIKVILENHHKGEAIAYSPILGGAMGNLIDRVFRDYVVDSFDFYLRERHWPVFNLADIAIVLGVLLLVPAACWVKKQTPMPSRMDLTDTYAYIRP
;
A
#
# COMPACT_ATOMS: atom_id res chain seq x y z
N MET A 1 -9.75 7.56 -14.67
CA MET A 1 -9.82 8.46 -13.49
C MET A 1 -9.34 7.78 -12.20
N VAL A 2 -9.82 6.58 -11.85
CA VAL A 2 -9.43 5.88 -10.60
C VAL A 2 -7.95 5.45 -10.57
N SER A 3 -7.40 4.90 -11.64
CA SER A 3 -5.99 4.45 -11.67
C SER A 3 -4.98 5.60 -11.52
N ILE A 4 -5.28 6.77 -12.10
CA ILE A 4 -4.42 7.97 -12.02
C ILE A 4 -4.42 8.53 -10.58
N PHE A 5 -5.58 8.48 -9.92
CA PHE A 5 -5.71 8.89 -8.52
C PHE A 5 -4.90 7.98 -7.59
N LEU A 6 -4.98 6.66 -7.79
CA LEU A 6 -4.18 5.69 -7.03
C LEU A 6 -2.68 5.92 -7.22
N ILE A 7 -2.21 6.15 -8.46
CA ILE A 7 -0.79 6.42 -8.74
C ILE A 7 -0.26 7.62 -7.96
N LYS A 8 -1.04 8.72 -7.89
CA LYS A 8 -0.65 9.90 -7.09
C LYS A 8 -0.54 9.58 -5.61
N VAL A 9 -1.51 8.86 -5.05
CA VAL A 9 -1.55 8.49 -3.63
C VAL A 9 -0.36 7.61 -3.23
N ILE A 10 0.10 6.75 -4.13
CA ILE A 10 1.24 5.84 -3.90
C ILE A 10 2.58 6.60 -3.87
N LEU A 11 2.71 7.70 -4.62
CA LEU A 11 3.96 8.46 -4.72
C LEU A 11 4.22 9.40 -3.53
N GLU A 12 3.22 9.62 -2.67
CA GLU A 12 3.28 10.66 -1.62
C GLU A 12 3.70 10.19 -0.22
N ASN A 13 3.88 8.90 0.04
CA ASN A 13 4.26 8.44 1.39
C ASN A 13 5.48 7.49 1.34
N HIS A 14 6.55 7.89 2.03
CA HIS A 14 7.83 7.18 2.04
C HIS A 14 8.28 6.85 3.46
N HIS A 15 8.07 5.60 3.90
CA HIS A 15 8.76 5.00 5.04
C HIS A 15 9.67 3.85 4.57
N LYS A 16 10.93 3.81 5.06
CA LYS A 16 12.01 2.95 4.52
C LYS A 16 11.83 1.43 4.71
N GLY A 17 10.90 1.00 5.57
CA GLY A 17 10.62 -0.43 5.84
C GLY A 17 9.56 -1.06 4.92
N GLU A 18 8.88 -0.27 4.09
CA GLU A 18 7.69 -0.71 3.32
C GLU A 18 8.02 -1.04 1.85
N ALA A 19 9.31 -1.06 1.47
CA ALA A 19 9.75 -1.24 0.09
C ALA A 19 9.22 -2.52 -0.60
N ILE A 20 9.10 -3.61 0.16
CA ILE A 20 8.55 -4.89 -0.33
C ILE A 20 7.06 -4.74 -0.69
N ALA A 21 6.31 -3.97 0.10
CA ALA A 21 4.91 -3.70 -0.17
C ALA A 21 4.73 -2.70 -1.33
N TYR A 22 5.61 -1.70 -1.46
CA TYR A 22 5.57 -0.75 -2.56
C TYR A 22 5.95 -1.34 -3.92
N SER A 23 6.80 -2.36 -3.96
CA SER A 23 7.27 -2.97 -5.20
C SER A 23 6.13 -3.50 -6.11
N PRO A 24 5.19 -4.34 -5.64
CA PRO A 24 4.05 -4.77 -6.45
C PRO A 24 3.06 -3.65 -6.76
N ILE A 25 2.91 -2.66 -5.88
CA ILE A 25 2.06 -1.49 -6.11
C ILE A 25 2.60 -0.66 -7.28
N LEU A 26 3.89 -0.31 -7.25
CA LEU A 26 4.56 0.46 -8.29
C LEU A 26 4.62 -0.33 -9.61
N GLY A 27 4.86 -1.64 -9.54
CA GLY A 27 4.84 -2.52 -10.72
C GLY A 27 3.46 -2.54 -11.40
N GLY A 28 2.38 -2.70 -10.64
CA GLY A 28 1.02 -2.66 -11.17
C GLY A 28 0.63 -1.29 -11.72
N ALA A 29 0.96 -0.22 -11.00
CA ALA A 29 0.80 1.15 -11.46
C ALA A 29 1.53 1.41 -12.79
N MET A 30 2.78 0.97 -12.90
CA MET A 30 3.59 1.12 -14.11
C MET A 30 3.03 0.30 -15.28
N GLY A 31 2.57 -0.93 -15.05
CA GLY A 31 1.92 -1.74 -16.10
C GLY A 31 0.68 -1.04 -16.68
N ASN A 32 -0.18 -0.51 -15.82
CA ASN A 32 -1.35 0.28 -16.23
C ASN A 32 -0.99 1.61 -16.92
N LEU A 33 0.21 2.15 -16.67
CA LEU A 33 0.71 3.36 -17.34
C LEU A 33 1.27 3.03 -18.73
N ILE A 34 2.08 1.97 -18.82
CA ILE A 34 2.63 1.46 -20.09
C ILE A 34 1.49 1.13 -21.04
N ASP A 35 0.48 0.40 -20.60
CA ASP A 35 -0.68 0.08 -21.46
C ASP A 35 -1.32 1.34 -22.03
N ARG A 36 -1.48 2.39 -21.22
CA ARG A 36 -2.03 3.67 -21.70
C ARG A 36 -1.12 4.42 -22.66
N VAL A 37 0.20 4.39 -22.46
CA VAL A 37 1.15 5.09 -23.33
C VAL A 37 1.27 4.40 -24.69
N PHE A 38 1.23 3.07 -24.72
CA PHE A 38 1.45 2.31 -25.95
C PHE A 38 0.16 1.93 -26.69
N ARG A 39 -0.96 1.82 -25.98
CA ARG A 39 -2.22 1.30 -26.52
C ARG A 39 -3.38 2.29 -26.38
N ASP A 40 -3.20 3.46 -25.76
CA ASP A 40 -4.25 4.44 -25.39
C ASP A 40 -5.34 3.94 -24.42
N TYR A 41 -5.41 2.63 -24.16
CA TYR A 41 -6.33 2.00 -23.22
C TYR A 41 -5.61 0.94 -22.37
N VAL A 42 -6.19 0.62 -21.21
CA VAL A 42 -5.71 -0.47 -20.35
C VAL A 42 -6.33 -1.78 -20.83
N VAL A 43 -5.52 -2.83 -20.96
CA VAL A 43 -6.03 -4.12 -21.43
C VAL A 43 -6.64 -4.91 -20.29
N ASP A 44 -7.97 -4.89 -20.26
CA ASP A 44 -8.83 -5.71 -19.42
C ASP A 44 -8.67 -7.22 -19.72
N SER A 45 -8.03 -7.95 -18.80
CA SER A 45 -7.54 -9.32 -18.95
C SER A 45 -8.45 -10.35 -18.28
N PHE A 46 -9.15 -9.96 -17.20
CA PHE A 46 -10.05 -10.84 -16.46
C PHE A 46 -11.46 -10.28 -16.41
N ASP A 47 -12.38 -10.92 -17.13
CA ASP A 47 -13.82 -10.67 -17.10
C ASP A 47 -14.53 -11.90 -16.52
N PHE A 48 -15.23 -11.71 -15.39
CA PHE A 48 -15.97 -12.78 -14.72
C PHE A 48 -17.46 -12.48 -14.79
N TYR A 49 -18.24 -13.43 -15.29
CA TYR A 49 -19.69 -13.35 -15.35
C TYR A 49 -20.31 -14.49 -14.55
N LEU A 50 -21.25 -14.16 -13.65
CA LEU A 50 -22.04 -15.14 -12.92
C LEU A 50 -23.53 -14.87 -13.16
N ARG A 51 -24.14 -15.72 -13.99
CA ARG A 51 -25.53 -15.57 -14.48
C ARG A 51 -25.72 -14.21 -15.17
N GLU A 52 -26.49 -13.31 -14.57
CA GLU A 52 -26.75 -11.95 -15.06
C GLU A 52 -25.91 -10.89 -14.36
N ARG A 53 -25.04 -11.30 -13.42
CA ARG A 53 -24.21 -10.37 -12.64
C ARG A 53 -22.79 -10.35 -13.19
N HIS A 54 -22.44 -9.22 -13.79
CA HIS A 54 -21.08 -8.93 -14.22
C HIS A 54 -20.24 -8.54 -13.01
N TRP A 55 -19.14 -9.24 -12.79
CA TRP A 55 -18.10 -8.76 -11.90
C TRP A 55 -17.30 -7.66 -12.60
N PRO A 56 -16.83 -6.65 -11.86
CA PRO A 56 -15.98 -5.61 -12.43
C PRO A 56 -14.75 -6.26 -13.05
N VAL A 57 -14.49 -5.91 -14.30
CA VAL A 57 -13.35 -6.40 -15.09
C VAL A 57 -12.06 -5.86 -14.46
N PHE A 58 -11.04 -6.70 -14.31
CA PHE A 58 -9.79 -6.31 -13.67
C PHE A 58 -8.55 -6.87 -14.37
N ASN A 59 -7.40 -6.26 -14.07
CA ASN A 59 -6.12 -6.59 -14.69
C ASN A 59 -5.10 -7.14 -13.72
N LEU A 60 -4.08 -7.78 -14.29
CA LEU A 60 -2.92 -8.24 -13.52
C LEU A 60 -2.27 -7.08 -12.74
N ALA A 61 -2.30 -5.88 -13.30
CA ALA A 61 -1.88 -4.65 -12.63
C ALA A 61 -2.70 -4.35 -11.37
N ASP A 62 -4.02 -4.52 -11.43
CA ASP A 62 -4.90 -4.28 -10.27
C ASP A 62 -4.68 -5.34 -9.19
N ILE A 63 -4.45 -6.60 -9.57
CA ILE A 63 -4.08 -7.68 -8.64
C ILE A 63 -2.77 -7.33 -7.91
N ALA A 64 -1.76 -6.87 -8.65
CA ALA A 64 -0.47 -6.48 -8.06
C ALA A 64 -0.62 -5.33 -7.06
N ILE A 65 -1.44 -4.33 -7.37
CA ILE A 65 -1.76 -3.23 -6.46
C ILE A 65 -2.46 -3.74 -5.20
N VAL A 66 -3.47 -4.59 -5.34
CA VAL A 66 -4.21 -5.17 -4.20
C VAL A 66 -3.28 -5.97 -3.28
N LEU A 67 -2.42 -6.82 -3.84
CA LEU A 67 -1.44 -7.59 -3.07
C LEU A 67 -0.48 -6.68 -2.31
N GLY A 68 0.00 -5.62 -2.95
CA GLY A 68 0.90 -4.67 -2.31
C GLY A 68 0.24 -3.89 -1.17
N VAL A 69 -1.00 -3.43 -1.35
CA VAL A 69 -1.77 -2.78 -0.27
C VAL A 69 -2.01 -3.76 0.89
N LEU A 70 -2.29 -5.02 0.59
CA LEU A 70 -2.49 -6.07 1.60
C LEU A 70 -1.22 -6.38 2.39
N LEU A 71 -0.04 -6.13 1.82
CA LEU A 71 1.24 -6.17 2.53
C LEU A 71 1.50 -4.90 3.34
N LEU A 72 1.06 -3.73 2.84
CA LEU A 72 1.32 -2.43 3.45
C LEU A 72 0.46 -2.18 4.70
N VAL A 73 -0.84 -2.49 4.65
CA VAL A 73 -1.79 -2.20 5.74
C VAL A 73 -1.39 -2.88 7.06
N PRO A 74 -1.05 -4.19 7.08
CA PRO A 74 -0.58 -4.83 8.31
C PRO A 74 0.75 -4.26 8.78
N ALA A 75 1.69 -4.00 7.87
CA ALA A 75 2.99 -3.42 8.21
C ALA A 75 2.84 -2.05 8.89
N ALA A 76 2.00 -1.16 8.34
CA ALA A 76 1.72 0.15 8.92
C ALA A 76 1.02 0.06 10.29
N CYS A 77 0.08 -0.89 10.45
CA CYS A 77 -0.57 -1.15 11.73
C CYS A 77 0.42 -1.65 12.80
N TRP A 78 1.41 -2.47 12.42
CA TRP A 78 2.42 -2.99 13.34
C TRP A 78 3.48 -1.95 13.76
N VAL A 79 3.78 -0.96 12.91
CA VAL A 79 4.78 0.09 13.21
C VAL A 79 4.31 1.04 14.33
N LYS A 80 3.02 1.08 14.67
CA LYS A 80 2.52 1.79 15.86
C LYS A 80 2.85 1.06 17.17
N LYS A 81 4.13 1.06 17.55
CA LYS A 81 4.56 0.90 18.95
C LYS A 81 5.96 1.48 19.19
N GLN A 82 6.12 2.78 18.95
CA GLN A 82 7.27 3.52 19.47
C GLN A 82 6.72 4.47 20.54
N THR A 83 6.76 4.03 21.79
CA THR A 83 6.64 4.92 22.94
C THR A 83 7.79 5.94 22.84
N PRO A 84 7.52 7.25 22.79
CA PRO A 84 8.59 8.24 22.86
C PRO A 84 9.33 8.04 24.17
N MET A 85 10.64 7.77 24.12
CA MET A 85 11.47 7.92 25.32
C MET A 85 11.54 9.42 25.64
N PRO A 86 11.19 9.84 26.87
CA PRO A 86 11.31 11.24 27.24
C PRO A 86 12.75 11.71 27.07
N SER A 87 12.94 12.87 26.44
CA SER A 87 14.24 13.47 26.13
C SER A 87 15.06 13.84 27.39
N ARG A 88 14.44 13.76 28.56
CA ARG A 88 15.05 13.88 29.87
C ARG A 88 14.24 13.03 30.86
N MET A 89 14.79 11.89 31.27
CA MET A 89 14.28 11.18 32.46
C MET A 89 14.84 11.88 33.68
N ASP A 90 13.97 12.38 34.55
CA ASP A 90 14.41 12.72 35.89
C ASP A 90 14.60 11.42 36.72
N LEU A 91 15.33 11.52 37.83
CA LEU A 91 15.59 10.36 38.69
C LEU A 91 14.28 9.78 39.25
N THR A 92 13.28 10.62 39.52
CA THR A 92 11.95 10.25 39.99
C THR A 92 11.15 9.44 38.95
N ASP A 93 11.23 9.79 37.68
CA ASP A 93 10.60 9.07 36.56
C ASP A 93 11.24 7.69 36.33
N THR A 94 12.55 7.60 36.57
CA THR A 94 13.31 6.35 36.44
C THR A 94 12.88 5.32 37.49
N TYR A 95 12.65 5.76 38.74
CA TYR A 95 12.15 4.89 39.80
C TYR A 95 10.71 4.42 39.58
N ALA A 96 9.87 5.21 38.90
CA ALA A 96 8.51 4.83 38.55
C ALA A 96 8.44 3.75 37.45
N TYR A 97 9.41 3.72 36.54
CA TYR A 97 9.43 2.80 35.39
C TYR A 97 9.98 1.40 35.71
N ILE A 98 10.81 1.26 36.76
CA ILE A 98 11.51 0.00 37.10
C ILE A 98 10.74 -0.81 38.17
N ARG A 99 9.66 -0.28 38.75
CA ARG A 99 8.83 -1.01 39.72
C ARG A 99 7.81 -1.91 39.00
N PRO A 100 7.77 -3.22 39.31
CA PRO A 100 6.77 -4.16 38.77
C PRO A 100 5.36 -3.90 39.32
#